data_AF-A0A2H6MV49-F1
#
_entry.id   AF-A0A2H6MV49-F1
#
_cell.length_a   1.000
_cell.length_b   1.000
_cell.length_c   1.000
_cell.angle_alpha   90.00
_cell.angle_beta   90.00
_cell.angle_gamma   90.00
#
_symmetry.space_group_name_H-M   'P 1'
#
loop_
_entity.id
_entity.type
_entity.pdbx_description
1 polymer ?
#
loop_
_entity_poly.entity_id
_entity_poly.type
_entity_poly.pdbx_seq_one_letter_code
_entity_poly.pdbx_strand_id
1 'polypeptide(L)'
;GKRMSGTRFIAFKVPLKKSFEWRLAPDERFSPLDLITQVKEQKEELGLIIDLTYTTRYYEPMELPDTLQYCKILTIGHEVPNHTIVSKFKSAVKKFLRENQHNDKLIGVHCTHGLNRTGYLVCRYLIDVEGMDPNRAIELFNRCRGHPIERKNYISALRKTSGTRNFPLRRGGRSQKR
;
A
#
# COMPACT_ATOMS: atom_id res chain seq x y z
N GLY A 1 -5.22 6.29 -7.42
CA GLY A 1 -4.61 7.48 -6.80
C GLY A 1 -3.28 7.75 -7.46
N LYS A 2 -2.44 8.61 -6.87
CA LYS A 2 -1.09 8.94 -7.35
C LYS A 2 -0.03 8.22 -6.53
N ARG A 3 1.18 8.12 -7.08
CA ARG A 3 2.37 7.72 -6.32
C ARG A 3 2.54 8.60 -5.08
N MET A 4 2.86 7.98 -3.94
CA MET A 4 3.24 8.69 -2.72
C MET A 4 4.71 9.12 -2.83
N SER A 5 4.94 10.42 -3.06
CA SER A 5 6.28 11.00 -3.24
C SER A 5 7.24 10.60 -2.12
N GLY A 6 8.48 10.25 -2.48
CA GLY A 6 9.48 9.74 -1.54
C GLY A 6 9.27 8.29 -1.10
N THR A 7 8.29 7.58 -1.69
CA THR A 7 8.03 6.16 -1.44
C THR A 7 7.81 5.43 -2.77
N ARG A 8 7.66 4.11 -2.71
CA ARG A 8 7.24 3.28 -3.85
C ARG A 8 5.80 2.78 -3.72
N PHE A 9 4.91 3.51 -3.04
CA PHE A 9 3.50 3.12 -2.89
C PHE A 9 2.56 3.87 -3.83
N ILE A 10 1.57 3.14 -4.33
CA ILE A 10 0.38 3.68 -5.00
C ILE A 10 -0.87 2.94 -4.52
N ALA A 11 -1.95 3.69 -4.26
CA ALA A 11 -3.21 3.15 -3.76
C ALA A 11 -4.36 3.30 -4.75
N PHE A 12 -5.20 2.27 -4.87
CA PHE A 12 -6.33 2.22 -5.80
C PHE A 12 -7.50 1.37 -5.25
N LYS A 13 -8.70 1.55 -5.80
CA LYS A 13 -9.88 0.69 -5.54
C LYS A 13 -9.68 -0.67 -6.20
N VAL A 14 -10.43 -1.69 -5.78
CA VAL A 14 -10.31 -3.02 -6.40
C VAL A 14 -10.63 -2.97 -7.90
N PRO A 15 -9.78 -3.50 -8.78
CA PRO A 15 -10.16 -3.76 -10.16
C PRO A 15 -11.14 -4.93 -10.21
N LEU A 16 -12.09 -4.89 -11.14
CA LEU A 16 -13.15 -5.88 -11.28
C LEU A 16 -13.04 -6.58 -12.63
N LYS A 17 -13.12 -7.91 -12.62
CA LYS A 17 -13.19 -8.71 -13.84
C LYS A 17 -14.48 -8.48 -14.61
N LYS A 18 -14.44 -8.79 -15.91
CA LYS A 18 -15.53 -8.53 -16.88
C LYS A 18 -16.91 -9.01 -16.43
N SER A 19 -16.98 -10.10 -15.66
CA SER A 19 -18.25 -10.64 -15.15
C SER A 19 -19.02 -9.70 -14.21
N PHE A 20 -18.40 -8.63 -13.71
CA PHE A 20 -19.08 -7.60 -12.91
C PHE A 20 -19.58 -6.41 -13.74
N GLU A 21 -19.12 -6.25 -14.99
CA GLU A 21 -19.40 -5.06 -15.81
C GLU A 21 -20.88 -4.84 -16.10
N TRP A 22 -21.69 -5.91 -16.18
CA TRP A 22 -23.13 -5.80 -16.44
C TRP A 22 -23.90 -5.08 -15.31
N ARG A 23 -23.29 -4.95 -14.12
CA ARG A 23 -23.85 -4.22 -12.97
C ARG A 23 -23.34 -2.79 -12.85
N LEU A 24 -22.46 -2.34 -13.75
CA LEU A 24 -21.73 -1.09 -13.63
C LEU A 24 -21.98 -0.20 -14.84
N ALA A 25 -22.18 1.09 -14.60
CA ALA A 25 -22.16 2.06 -15.69
C ALA A 25 -20.75 2.10 -16.33
N PRO A 26 -20.61 2.42 -17.63
CA PRO A 26 -19.33 2.39 -18.33
C PRO A 26 -18.21 3.20 -17.64
N ASP A 27 -18.55 4.35 -17.07
CA ASP A 27 -17.65 5.25 -16.33
C ASP A 27 -17.27 4.74 -14.93
N GLU A 28 -18.01 3.80 -14.38
CA GLU A 28 -17.71 3.17 -13.09
C GLU A 28 -16.77 1.96 -13.22
N ARG A 29 -16.66 1.41 -14.44
CA ARG A 29 -15.83 0.24 -14.74
C ARG A 29 -14.36 0.56 -14.47
N PHE A 30 -13.69 -0.43 -13.90
CA PHE A 30 -12.28 -0.36 -13.58
C PHE A 30 -11.73 -1.79 -13.55
N SER A 31 -11.15 -2.22 -14.66
CA SER A 31 -10.59 -3.55 -14.86
C SER A 31 -9.11 -3.60 -14.46
N PRO A 32 -8.51 -4.81 -14.37
CA PRO A 32 -7.06 -4.95 -14.22
C PRO A 32 -6.29 -4.25 -15.35
N LEU A 33 -6.82 -4.27 -16.59
CA LEU A 33 -6.20 -3.56 -17.71
C LEU A 33 -6.23 -2.04 -17.49
N ASP A 34 -7.36 -1.48 -17.06
CA ASP A 34 -7.48 -0.05 -16.75
C ASP A 34 -6.50 0.38 -15.67
N LEU A 35 -6.29 -0.45 -14.64
CA LEU A 35 -5.28 -0.20 -13.62
C LEU A 35 -3.87 -0.07 -14.23
N ILE A 36 -3.47 -1.03 -15.08
CA ILE A 36 -2.12 -1.01 -15.68
C ILE A 36 -1.98 0.20 -16.61
N THR A 37 -2.99 0.49 -17.42
CA THR A 37 -3.00 1.64 -18.34
C THR A 37 -2.89 2.95 -17.57
N GLN A 38 -3.72 3.18 -16.55
CA GLN A 38 -3.69 4.42 -15.75
C GLN A 38 -2.39 4.61 -14.95
N VAL A 39 -1.70 3.53 -14.58
CA VAL A 39 -0.38 3.63 -13.95
C VAL A 39 0.68 4.03 -14.98
N LYS A 40 0.65 3.44 -16.18
CA LYS A 40 1.55 3.79 -17.28
C LYS A 40 1.36 5.24 -17.75
N GLU A 41 0.13 5.74 -17.80
CA GLU A 41 -0.19 7.13 -18.13
C GLU A 41 0.42 8.12 -17.12
N GLN A 42 0.61 7.70 -15.86
CA GLN A 42 1.32 8.47 -14.84
C GLN A 42 2.85 8.36 -14.98
N LYS A 43 3.37 7.68 -16.01
CA LYS A 43 4.79 7.35 -16.22
C LYS A 43 5.39 6.51 -15.09
N GLU A 44 4.57 5.65 -14.51
CA GLU A 44 4.96 4.73 -13.44
C GLU A 44 4.77 3.28 -13.91
N GLU A 45 5.34 2.32 -13.19
CA GLU A 45 5.18 0.90 -13.45
C GLU A 45 4.91 0.14 -12.14
N LEU A 46 3.95 -0.80 -12.13
CA LEU A 46 3.75 -1.69 -10.98
C LEU A 46 4.73 -2.86 -11.05
N GLY A 47 5.34 -3.20 -9.92
CA GLY A 47 6.12 -4.43 -9.74
C GLY A 47 5.48 -5.42 -8.76
N LEU A 48 4.62 -4.94 -7.86
CA LEU A 48 3.88 -5.78 -6.91
C LEU A 48 2.48 -5.22 -6.68
N ILE A 49 1.47 -6.10 -6.65
CA ILE A 49 0.15 -5.82 -6.08
C ILE A 49 0.00 -6.53 -4.73
N ILE A 50 -0.39 -5.79 -3.70
CA ILE A 50 -0.85 -6.33 -2.42
C ILE A 50 -2.36 -6.15 -2.32
N ASP A 51 -3.09 -7.27 -2.39
CA ASP A 51 -4.54 -7.34 -2.30
C ASP A 51 -4.97 -7.62 -0.86
N LEU A 52 -5.67 -6.64 -0.27
CA LEU A 52 -6.16 -6.68 1.11
C LEU A 52 -7.64 -7.09 1.23
N THR A 53 -8.31 -7.40 0.12
CA THR A 53 -9.71 -7.83 0.15
C THR A 53 -9.84 -9.20 0.82
N TYR A 54 -10.95 -9.42 1.51
CA TYR A 54 -11.24 -10.67 2.23
C TYR A 54 -11.99 -11.68 1.34
N THR A 55 -11.67 -11.70 0.05
CA THR A 55 -12.31 -12.52 -0.98
C THR A 55 -11.41 -12.58 -2.21
N THR A 56 -11.48 -13.64 -3.01
CA THR A 56 -10.74 -13.77 -4.28
C THR A 56 -11.63 -13.54 -5.50
N ARG A 57 -12.90 -13.15 -5.30
CA ARG A 57 -13.90 -13.15 -6.38
C ARG A 57 -13.79 -11.99 -7.37
N TYR A 58 -13.06 -10.93 -7.05
CA TYR A 58 -13.10 -9.68 -7.80
C TYR A 58 -12.34 -9.72 -9.11
N TYR A 59 -11.17 -10.35 -9.13
CA TYR A 59 -10.35 -10.60 -10.31
C TYR A 59 -9.33 -11.69 -9.97
N GLU A 60 -8.83 -12.37 -10.99
CA GLU A 60 -7.83 -13.42 -10.85
C GLU A 60 -6.42 -12.85 -11.11
N PRO A 61 -5.37 -13.31 -10.40
CA PRO A 61 -4.00 -12.88 -10.67
C PRO A 61 -3.54 -13.17 -12.11
N MET A 62 -4.15 -14.17 -12.77
CA MET A 62 -3.89 -14.51 -14.18
C MET A 62 -4.34 -13.42 -15.17
N GLU A 63 -5.18 -12.47 -14.73
CA GLU A 63 -5.59 -11.32 -15.53
C GLU A 63 -4.55 -10.17 -15.47
N LEU A 64 -3.49 -10.32 -14.66
CA LEU A 64 -2.39 -9.37 -14.56
C LEU A 64 -1.23 -9.79 -15.46
N PRO A 65 -0.36 -8.85 -15.90
CA PRO A 65 0.86 -9.21 -16.63
C PRO A 65 1.77 -10.13 -15.81
N ASP A 66 2.42 -11.11 -16.46
CA ASP A 66 3.32 -12.08 -15.78
C ASP A 66 4.48 -11.43 -15.04
N THR A 67 4.90 -10.23 -15.45
CA THR A 67 5.95 -9.46 -14.80
C THR A 67 5.52 -8.83 -13.48
N LEU A 68 4.21 -8.83 -13.17
CA LEU A 68 3.63 -8.19 -11.99
C LEU A 68 3.42 -9.22 -10.88
N GLN A 69 4.18 -9.08 -9.79
CA GLN A 69 3.99 -9.94 -8.63
C GLN A 69 2.63 -9.66 -7.97
N TYR A 70 2.01 -10.70 -7.42
CA TYR A 70 0.74 -10.59 -6.70
C TYR A 70 0.84 -11.23 -5.30
N CYS A 71 0.39 -10.51 -4.28
CA CYS A 71 0.39 -10.96 -2.89
C CYS A 71 -0.99 -10.74 -2.26
N LYS A 72 -1.64 -11.83 -1.86
CA LYS A 72 -2.91 -11.80 -1.14
C LYS A 72 -2.69 -11.76 0.37
N ILE A 73 -3.24 -10.75 1.04
CA ILE A 73 -3.26 -10.66 2.50
C ILE A 73 -4.71 -10.43 2.95
N LEU A 74 -5.42 -11.53 3.25
CA LEU A 74 -6.81 -11.51 3.72
C LEU A 74 -6.95 -10.61 4.96
N THR A 75 -7.55 -9.43 4.76
CA THR A 75 -7.69 -8.42 5.81
C THR A 75 -9.17 -8.14 6.06
N ILE A 76 -9.64 -8.53 7.24
CA ILE A 76 -11.01 -8.27 7.70
C ILE A 76 -11.26 -6.75 7.74
N GLY A 77 -12.44 -6.34 7.28
CA GLY A 77 -12.85 -4.93 7.31
C GLY A 77 -13.25 -4.48 8.72
N HIS A 78 -13.30 -3.16 8.92
CA HIS A 78 -13.82 -2.49 10.13
C HIS A 78 -12.95 -2.64 11.39
N GLU A 79 -12.25 -3.76 11.56
CA GLU A 79 -11.30 -4.00 12.64
C GLU A 79 -9.91 -3.50 12.28
N VAL A 80 -9.14 -3.06 13.29
CA VAL A 80 -7.76 -2.65 13.09
C VAL A 80 -6.94 -3.88 12.72
N PRO A 81 -6.21 -3.90 11.58
CA PRO A 81 -5.38 -5.03 11.21
C PRO A 81 -4.41 -5.43 12.33
N ASN A 82 -4.47 -6.70 12.73
CA ASN A 82 -3.67 -7.23 13.84
C ASN A 82 -2.18 -7.35 13.48
N HIS A 83 -1.34 -7.67 14.48
CA HIS A 83 0.10 -7.78 14.31
C HIS A 83 0.51 -8.76 13.21
N THR A 84 -0.21 -9.88 13.04
CA THR A 84 0.07 -10.87 11.99
C THR A 84 -0.12 -10.27 10.60
N ILE A 85 -1.22 -9.55 10.37
CA ILE A 85 -1.47 -8.87 9.08
C ILE A 85 -0.43 -7.78 8.82
N VAL A 86 -0.13 -6.97 9.83
CA VAL A 86 0.90 -5.92 9.74
C VAL A 86 2.28 -6.51 9.42
N SER A 87 2.65 -7.62 10.06
CA SER A 87 3.93 -8.31 9.83
C SER A 87 4.02 -8.89 8.41
N LYS A 88 2.95 -9.53 7.93
CA LYS A 88 2.85 -10.03 6.54
C LYS A 88 3.02 -8.90 5.53
N PHE A 89 2.32 -7.78 5.75
CA PHE A 89 2.43 -6.60 4.88
C PHE A 89 3.85 -6.06 4.84
N LYS A 90 4.47 -5.83 6.01
CA LYS A 90 5.86 -5.36 6.10
C LYS A 90 6.84 -6.31 5.43
N SER A 91 6.65 -7.61 5.59
CA SER A 91 7.53 -8.63 5.01
C SER A 91 7.43 -8.65 3.48
N ALA A 92 6.21 -8.57 2.93
CA ALA A 92 5.99 -8.48 1.49
C ALA A 92 6.64 -7.22 0.88
N VAL A 93 6.43 -6.06 1.53
CA VAL A 93 7.04 -4.80 1.10
C VAL A 93 8.57 -4.88 1.16
N LYS A 94 9.16 -5.28 2.29
CA LYS A 94 10.62 -5.38 2.43
C LYS A 94 11.25 -6.36 1.45
N LYS A 95 10.58 -7.50 1.19
CA LYS A 95 11.03 -8.47 0.18
C LYS A 95 11.08 -7.82 -1.20
N PHE A 96 9.98 -7.22 -1.63
CA PHE A 96 9.90 -6.54 -2.92
C PHE A 96 10.97 -5.45 -3.05
N LEU A 97 11.11 -4.60 -2.04
CA LEU A 97 12.07 -3.51 -2.06
C LEU A 97 13.52 -4.01 -2.20
N ARG A 98 13.86 -5.12 -1.55
CA ARG A 98 15.18 -5.77 -1.63
C ARG A 98 15.44 -6.39 -3.01
N GLU A 99 14.45 -7.05 -3.58
CA GLU A 99 14.58 -7.70 -4.90
C GLU A 99 14.57 -6.69 -6.06
N ASN A 100 14.01 -5.50 -5.83
CA ASN A 100 13.85 -4.43 -6.82
C ASN A 100 14.63 -3.18 -6.44
N GLN A 101 15.87 -3.33 -5.94
CA GLN A 101 16.75 -2.19 -5.60
C GLN A 101 17.27 -1.45 -6.84
N HIS A 102 17.30 -2.12 -7.99
CA HIS A 102 17.85 -1.62 -9.25
C HIS A 102 16.80 -0.91 -10.14
N ASN A 103 15.56 -0.81 -9.69
CA ASN A 103 14.47 -0.18 -10.42
C ASN A 103 13.58 0.64 -9.48
N ASP A 104 12.67 1.40 -10.07
CA ASP A 104 11.72 2.26 -9.32
C ASP A 104 10.27 1.77 -9.42
N LYS A 105 10.07 0.46 -9.69
CA LYS A 105 8.72 -0.12 -9.80
C LYS A 105 7.97 0.03 -8.48
N LEU A 106 6.67 0.31 -8.60
CA LEU A 106 5.78 0.59 -7.48
C LEU A 106 5.13 -0.66 -6.89
N ILE A 107 4.79 -0.53 -5.62
CA ILE A 107 3.92 -1.42 -4.86
C ILE A 107 2.51 -0.83 -4.90
N GLY A 108 1.64 -1.48 -5.67
CA GLY A 108 0.22 -1.25 -5.70
C GLY A 108 -0.47 -1.87 -4.49
N VAL A 109 -1.23 -1.10 -3.73
CA VAL A 109 -1.97 -1.61 -2.58
C VAL A 109 -3.45 -1.27 -2.73
N HIS A 110 -4.31 -2.28 -2.61
CA HIS A 110 -5.75 -2.08 -2.65
C HIS A 110 -6.49 -2.89 -1.59
N CYS A 111 -7.67 -2.40 -1.24
CA CYS A 111 -8.74 -3.16 -0.62
C CYS A 111 -9.96 -2.99 -1.53
N THR A 112 -11.19 -3.01 -1.01
CA THR A 112 -12.38 -2.75 -1.84
C THR A 112 -12.35 -1.31 -2.38
N HIS A 113 -12.27 -0.30 -1.51
CA HIS A 113 -12.26 1.12 -1.92
C HIS A 113 -10.84 1.72 -2.04
N GLY A 114 -9.81 0.96 -1.64
CA GLY A 114 -8.44 1.48 -1.63
C GLY A 114 -8.19 2.60 -0.62
N LEU A 115 -9.01 2.68 0.44
CA LEU A 115 -9.04 3.82 1.35
C LEU A 115 -8.66 3.42 2.77
N ASN A 116 -9.55 2.74 3.49
CA ASN A 116 -9.38 2.50 4.92
C ASN A 116 -8.30 1.46 5.25
N ARG A 117 -8.46 0.18 4.84
CA ARG A 117 -7.46 -0.88 5.10
C ARG A 117 -6.13 -0.58 4.42
N THR A 118 -6.19 -0.12 3.17
CA THR A 118 -5.04 0.33 2.39
C THR A 118 -4.27 1.43 3.11
N GLY A 119 -4.96 2.51 3.49
CA GLY A 119 -4.36 3.63 4.18
C GLY A 119 -3.76 3.24 5.51
N TYR A 120 -4.47 2.41 6.29
CA TYR A 120 -3.93 1.91 7.55
C TYR A 120 -2.60 1.16 7.36
N LEU A 121 -2.55 0.16 6.47
CA LEU A 121 -1.34 -0.67 6.32
C LEU A 121 -0.18 0.09 5.68
N VAL A 122 -0.45 0.97 4.71
CA VAL A 122 0.58 1.84 4.13
C VAL A 122 1.13 2.81 5.19
N CYS A 123 0.26 3.54 5.88
CA CYS A 123 0.70 4.48 6.93
C CYS A 123 1.45 3.74 8.04
N ARG A 124 0.95 2.57 8.45
CA ARG A 124 1.59 1.73 9.47
C ARG A 124 3.01 1.31 9.05
N TYR A 125 3.22 0.99 7.77
CA TYR A 125 4.55 0.70 7.26
C TYR A 125 5.46 1.94 7.33
N LEU A 126 4.98 3.09 6.85
CA LEU A 126 5.76 4.34 6.85
C LEU A 126 6.14 4.78 8.28
N ILE A 127 5.25 4.61 9.25
CA ILE A 127 5.52 4.93 10.66
C ILE A 127 6.53 3.94 11.25
N ASP A 128 6.25 2.64 11.15
CA ASP A 128 7.00 1.65 11.91
C ASP A 128 8.36 1.29 11.28
N VAL A 129 8.52 1.51 9.97
CA VAL A 129 9.71 1.11 9.20
C VAL A 129 10.50 2.32 8.71
N GLU A 130 9.83 3.34 8.17
CA GLU A 130 10.48 4.55 7.66
C GLU A 130 10.58 5.66 8.71
N GLY A 131 10.03 5.46 9.92
CA GLY A 131 10.09 6.42 11.01
C GLY A 131 9.29 7.70 10.78
N MET A 132 8.34 7.68 9.83
CA MET A 132 7.52 8.84 9.50
C MET A 132 6.56 9.19 10.65
N ASP A 133 6.40 10.49 10.92
CA ASP A 133 5.39 10.96 11.87
C ASP A 133 3.98 10.44 11.48
N PRO A 134 3.16 9.96 12.44
CA PRO A 134 1.84 9.42 12.13
C PRO A 134 0.90 10.36 11.39
N ASN A 135 0.84 11.64 11.75
CA ASN A 135 -0.02 12.60 11.05
C ASN A 135 0.51 12.85 9.64
N ARG A 136 1.83 12.97 9.49
CA ARG A 136 2.45 13.13 8.17
C ARG A 136 2.17 11.95 7.25
N ALA A 137 2.23 10.71 7.75
CA ALA A 137 1.92 9.50 6.97
C ALA A 137 0.45 9.50 6.50
N ILE A 138 -0.48 9.85 7.41
CA ILE A 138 -1.91 9.94 7.10
C ILE A 138 -2.18 11.02 6.05
N GLU A 139 -1.61 12.22 6.22
CA GLU A 139 -1.75 13.33 5.27
C GLU A 139 -1.21 12.98 3.88
N LEU A 140 -0.02 12.38 3.83
CA LEU A 140 0.60 11.94 2.57
C LEU A 140 -0.31 10.93 1.86
N PHE A 141 -0.81 9.92 2.58
CA PHE A 141 -1.72 8.94 2.02
C PHE A 141 -3.01 9.59 1.51
N ASN A 142 -3.68 10.40 2.33
CA ASN A 142 -4.94 11.06 1.99
C ASN A 142 -4.82 11.91 0.73
N ARG A 143 -3.75 12.74 0.65
CA ARG A 143 -3.48 13.59 -0.50
C ARG A 143 -3.23 12.79 -1.77
N CYS A 144 -2.38 11.76 -1.71
CA CYS A 144 -2.06 10.95 -2.88
C CYS A 144 -3.21 10.02 -3.29
N ARG A 145 -4.02 9.54 -2.34
CA ARG A 145 -5.22 8.75 -2.64
C ARG A 145 -6.36 9.61 -3.19
N GLY A 146 -6.41 10.89 -2.83
CA GLY A 146 -7.48 11.84 -3.19
C GLY A 146 -8.71 11.80 -2.27
N HIS A 147 -8.70 10.92 -1.26
CA HIS A 147 -9.77 10.81 -0.26
C HIS A 147 -9.16 10.52 1.11
N PRO A 148 -9.73 11.06 2.20
CA PRO A 148 -9.21 10.81 3.53
C PRO A 148 -9.57 9.41 4.04
N ILE A 149 -8.70 8.79 4.84
CA ILE A 149 -9.09 7.64 5.67
C ILE A 149 -10.27 8.07 6.55
N GLU A 150 -11.35 7.30 6.54
CA GLU A 150 -12.61 7.64 7.22
C GLU A 150 -12.71 6.97 8.59
N ARG A 151 -12.08 5.81 8.74
CA ARG A 151 -12.21 4.96 9.93
C ARG A 151 -11.46 5.57 11.12
N LYS A 152 -12.21 6.18 12.04
CA LYS A 152 -11.67 6.81 13.26
C LYS A 152 -10.82 5.87 14.10
N ASN A 153 -11.20 4.59 14.22
CA ASN A 153 -10.42 3.59 14.94
C ASN A 153 -9.05 3.34 14.29
N TYR A 154 -8.96 3.40 12.96
CA TYR A 154 -7.69 3.24 12.23
C TYR A 154 -6.78 4.43 12.47
N ILE A 155 -7.32 5.65 12.34
CA ILE A 155 -6.60 6.91 12.60
C ILE A 155 -6.08 6.94 14.04
N SER A 156 -6.93 6.60 15.01
CA SER A 156 -6.55 6.53 16.43
C SER A 156 -5.41 5.52 16.65
N ALA A 157 -5.51 4.33 16.07
CA ALA A 157 -4.47 3.32 16.19
C ALA A 157 -3.13 3.76 15.55
N LEU A 158 -3.17 4.46 14.41
CA LEU A 158 -1.98 5.04 13.77
C LEU A 158 -1.27 6.05 14.70
N ARG A 159 -2.04 6.94 15.32
CA ARG A 159 -1.51 7.99 16.22
C ARG A 159 -0.97 7.44 17.55
N LYS A 160 -1.53 6.35 18.08
CA LYS A 160 -1.14 5.80 19.40
C LYS A 160 0.28 5.22 19.45
N THR A 161 0.91 4.93 18.32
CA THR A 161 2.20 4.21 18.28
C THR A 161 3.42 5.12 18.47
N SER A 162 3.24 6.43 18.64
CA SER A 162 4.31 7.41 18.87
C SER A 162 4.92 7.37 20.29
N GLY A 163 4.52 6.44 21.16
CA GLY A 163 4.92 6.44 22.57
C GLY A 163 6.14 5.62 22.98
N THR A 164 6.60 4.63 22.21
CA THR A 164 7.62 3.68 22.72
C THR A 164 8.43 3.00 21.63
N ARG A 165 9.41 3.71 21.02
CA ARG A 165 10.68 3.10 20.57
C ARG A 165 11.79 4.15 20.64
N ASN A 166 12.41 4.29 21.82
CA ASN A 166 13.79 4.77 21.92
C ASN A 166 14.69 3.76 21.20
N PHE A 167 14.95 3.97 19.91
CA PHE A 167 16.16 3.43 19.32
C PHE A 167 17.30 4.40 19.67
N PRO A 168 18.35 3.97 20.39
CA PRO A 168 19.51 4.83 20.60
C PRO A 168 20.10 5.15 19.23
N LEU A 169 20.20 6.45 18.93
CA LEU A 169 21.07 6.98 17.88
C LEU A 169 22.43 6.31 18.05
N ARG A 170 22.82 5.44 17.11
CA ARG A 170 24.21 5.00 16.99
C ARG A 170 25.06 6.22 16.63
N ARG A 171 25.54 6.93 17.65
CA ARG A 171 26.72 7.78 17.54
C ARG A 171 27.94 6.87 17.44
N GLY A 172 28.37 6.57 16.22
CA GLY A 172 29.69 6.00 15.94
C GLY A 172 30.54 7.09 15.31
N GLY A 173 31.29 7.82 16.13
CA GLY A 173 32.22 8.84 15.69
C GLY A 173 33.63 8.30 15.43
N ARG A 174 34.35 9.09 14.61
CA ARG A 174 35.80 9.29 14.53
C ARG A 174 36.67 8.21 13.88
N SER A 175 37.12 8.55 12.68
CA SER A 175 38.54 8.82 12.34
C SER A 175 39.59 8.22 13.27
N GLN A 176 40.43 7.36 12.70
CA GLN A 176 41.85 7.28 13.06
C GLN A 176 42.68 7.11 11.80
N LYS A 177 43.42 8.19 11.48
CA LYS A 177 44.67 8.13 10.73
C LYS A 177 45.69 7.38 11.59
N ARG A 178 46.36 6.40 11.02
CA ARG A 178 47.83 6.25 11.07
C ARG A 178 48.28 5.67 9.76
#